data_AF-A0A2M7SUE3-F1
#
_entry.id   AF-A0A2M7SUE3-F1
#
_cell.length_a   1.000
_cell.length_b   1.000
_cell.length_c   1.000
_cell.angle_alpha   90.00
_cell.angle_beta   90.00
_cell.angle_gamma   90.00
#
_symmetry.space_group_name_H-M   'P 1'
#
loop_
_entity.id
_entity.type
_entity.pdbx_description
1 polymer ?
#
loop_
_entity_poly.entity_id
_entity_poly.type
_entity_poly.pdbx_seq_one_letter_code
_entity_poly.pdbx_strand_id
1 'polypeptide(L)'
;QIAIKLETTFNLRQMATVAGTLVACDGRSTFATAMLVLDAKCSVISDQLWLRNRQPLSVIGLGDLLPLRTELLRGKVITKIVIPLNVKLAFETVARTPADKPIVCAAVAQWPSGRTRLALGGWGRSPVLAMDGSESGGVEEAAKNAFHEAGDEWASAEYRSEVAAVLAKRCLEKLES
;
A
#
# COMPACT_ATOMS: atom_id res chain seq x y z
N GLN A 1 -7.82 10.35 -5.50
CA GLN A 1 -7.38 10.08 -6.90
C GLN A 1 -5.87 10.27 -7.14
N ILE A 2 -5.10 10.79 -6.19
CA ILE A 2 -3.68 11.15 -6.42
C ILE A 2 -2.79 9.90 -6.60
N ALA A 3 -2.94 8.89 -5.73
CA ALA A 3 -2.07 7.72 -5.72
C ALA A 3 -1.99 6.96 -7.06
N ILE A 4 -3.11 6.72 -7.74
CA ILE A 4 -3.10 5.98 -9.02
C ILE A 4 -2.53 6.81 -10.18
N LYS A 5 -2.64 8.14 -10.12
CA LYS A 5 -2.09 9.04 -11.15
C LYS A 5 -0.56 9.13 -11.07
N LEU A 6 0.00 8.90 -9.88
CA LEU A 6 1.45 8.90 -9.62
C LEU A 6 2.13 7.55 -9.86
N GLU A 7 1.36 6.45 -9.94
CA GLU A 7 1.92 5.10 -10.04
C GLU A 7 2.76 4.90 -11.31
N THR A 8 2.25 5.38 -12.44
CA THR A 8 2.92 5.28 -13.74
C THR A 8 2.34 6.28 -14.73
N THR A 9 2.92 6.39 -15.92
CA THR A 9 2.50 7.34 -16.97
C THR A 9 1.11 7.02 -17.52
N PHE A 10 0.48 8.01 -18.17
CA PHE A 10 -0.86 7.85 -18.73
C PHE A 10 -0.98 6.62 -19.64
N ASN A 11 -0.06 6.47 -20.61
CA ASN A 11 -0.10 5.37 -21.58
C ASN A 11 0.05 4.01 -20.91
N LEU A 12 0.95 3.89 -19.92
CA LEU A 12 1.15 2.64 -19.19
C LEU A 12 -0.06 2.27 -18.34
N ARG A 13 -0.79 3.24 -17.78
CA ARG A 13 -2.03 2.97 -17.04
C ARG A 13 -3.15 2.39 -17.89
N GLN A 14 -3.18 2.71 -19.19
CA GLN A 14 -4.20 2.17 -20.11
C GLN A 14 -3.96 0.71 -20.47
N MET A 15 -2.73 0.22 -20.29
CA MET A 15 -2.35 -1.17 -20.55
C MET A 15 -2.25 -2.00 -19.26
N ALA A 16 -1.87 -1.37 -18.15
CA ALA A 16 -1.67 -2.06 -16.88
C ALA A 16 -2.99 -2.54 -16.27
N THR A 17 -2.95 -3.71 -15.65
CA THR A 17 -4.07 -4.24 -14.86
C THR A 17 -3.82 -4.00 -13.38
N VAL A 18 -4.89 -3.82 -12.60
CA VAL A 18 -4.78 -3.62 -11.15
C VAL A 18 -4.05 -4.79 -10.48
N ALA A 19 -4.40 -6.02 -10.85
CA ALA A 19 -3.74 -7.23 -10.34
C ALA A 19 -2.27 -7.27 -10.77
N GLY A 20 -1.97 -7.02 -12.04
CA GLY A 20 -0.60 -7.01 -12.56
C GLY A 20 0.29 -5.99 -11.83
N THR A 21 -0.22 -4.79 -11.57
CA THR A 21 0.49 -3.77 -10.80
C THR A 21 0.78 -4.23 -9.38
N LEU A 22 -0.19 -4.82 -8.66
CA LEU A 22 0.04 -5.32 -7.30
C LEU A 22 1.06 -6.47 -7.24
N VAL A 23 1.13 -7.30 -8.28
CA VAL A 23 2.11 -8.39 -8.36
C VAL A 23 3.51 -7.87 -8.65
N ALA A 24 3.63 -6.92 -9.58
CA ALA A 24 4.91 -6.41 -10.07
C ALA A 24 5.46 -5.23 -9.24
N CYS A 25 4.68 -4.66 -8.33
CA CYS A 25 5.09 -3.48 -7.58
C CYS A 25 6.33 -3.71 -6.70
N ASP A 26 7.03 -2.61 -6.45
CA ASP A 26 8.07 -2.49 -5.42
C ASP A 26 7.55 -1.62 -4.27
N GLY A 27 8.39 -1.37 -3.26
CA GLY A 27 8.01 -0.56 -2.13
C GLY A 27 7.75 0.92 -2.44
N ARG A 28 8.02 1.38 -3.66
CA ARG A 28 7.79 2.76 -4.12
C ARG A 28 6.45 2.93 -4.85
N SER A 29 5.66 1.85 -4.99
CA SER A 29 4.34 1.91 -5.62
C SER A 29 3.35 2.70 -4.77
N THR A 30 2.88 3.83 -5.30
CA THR A 30 1.87 4.68 -4.65
C THR A 30 0.51 4.00 -4.64
N PHE A 31 0.19 3.24 -5.70
CA PHE A 31 -1.03 2.46 -5.80
C PHE A 31 -1.08 1.33 -4.76
N ALA A 32 0.00 0.55 -4.63
CA ALA A 32 0.05 -0.54 -3.65
C ALA A 32 -0.03 0.00 -2.21
N THR A 33 0.60 1.13 -1.88
CA THR A 33 0.47 1.78 -0.56
C THR A 33 -0.98 2.17 -0.26
N ALA A 34 -1.68 2.75 -1.24
CA ALA A 34 -3.08 3.12 -1.08
C ALA A 34 -4.01 1.90 -0.91
N MET A 35 -3.75 0.80 -1.64
CA MET A 35 -4.54 -0.42 -1.49
C MET A 35 -4.26 -1.12 -0.15
N LEU A 36 -3.00 -1.09 0.32
CA LEU A 36 -2.59 -1.68 1.59
C LEU A 36 -3.28 -0.98 2.77
N VAL A 37 -3.29 0.36 2.79
CA VAL A 37 -3.94 1.10 3.88
C VAL A 37 -5.45 0.86 3.91
N LEU A 38 -6.08 0.66 2.75
CA LEU A 38 -7.52 0.40 2.62
C LEU A 38 -7.95 -1.01 3.04
N ASP A 39 -7.03 -1.86 3.53
CA ASP A 39 -7.33 -3.27 3.82
C ASP A 39 -7.85 -4.04 2.59
N ALA A 40 -7.31 -3.73 1.41
CA ALA A 40 -7.75 -4.42 0.20
C ALA A 40 -7.38 -5.92 0.25
N LYS A 41 -8.29 -6.74 -0.28
CA LYS A 41 -8.18 -8.20 -0.28
C LYS A 41 -8.18 -8.73 -1.71
N CYS A 42 -7.33 -9.70 -1.97
CA CYS A 42 -7.22 -10.37 -3.26
C CYS A 42 -7.86 -11.76 -3.18
N SER A 43 -8.75 -12.05 -4.12
CA SER A 43 -9.27 -13.40 -4.34
C SER A 43 -8.39 -14.11 -5.35
N VAL A 44 -7.86 -15.27 -4.99
CA VAL A 44 -6.94 -16.05 -5.85
C VAL A 44 -7.45 -17.46 -6.09
N ILE A 45 -7.23 -17.94 -7.31
CA ILE A 45 -7.59 -19.28 -7.78
C ILE A 45 -6.31 -20.04 -8.16
N SER A 46 -6.24 -21.32 -7.81
CA SER A 46 -5.16 -22.23 -8.20
C SER A 46 -5.61 -23.17 -9.32
N ASP A 47 -4.73 -23.42 -10.28
CA ASP A 47 -4.94 -24.33 -11.41
C ASP A 47 -5.31 -25.76 -10.96
N GLN A 48 -4.65 -26.26 -9.90
CA GLN A 48 -4.87 -27.62 -9.38
C GLN A 48 -6.26 -27.86 -8.79
N LEU A 49 -6.97 -26.80 -8.38
CA LEU A 49 -8.29 -26.87 -7.76
C LEU A 49 -9.42 -26.69 -8.77
N TRP A 50 -9.17 -25.98 -9.86
CA TRP A 50 -10.17 -25.74 -10.92
C TRP A 50 -10.61 -27.05 -11.60
N LEU A 51 -9.66 -27.98 -11.82
CA LEU A 51 -9.92 -29.31 -12.43
C LEU A 51 -10.71 -30.28 -11.52
N ARG A 52 -10.76 -30.05 -10.20
CA ARG A 52 -11.39 -30.98 -9.23
C ARG A 52 -12.81 -30.59 -8.81
N ASN A 53 -13.42 -29.60 -9.47
CA ASN A 53 -14.77 -29.12 -9.18
C ASN A 53 -14.99 -28.77 -7.69
N ARG A 54 -13.91 -28.42 -6.98
CA ARG A 54 -13.91 -27.97 -5.59
C ARG A 54 -13.28 -26.60 -5.51
N GLN A 55 -14.04 -25.64 -5.01
CA GLN A 55 -13.54 -24.34 -4.59
C GLN A 55 -12.49 -24.53 -3.47
N PRO A 56 -11.50 -23.61 -3.34
CA PRO A 56 -11.86 -22.30 -2.86
C PRO A 56 -11.14 -21.15 -3.57
N LEU A 57 -11.94 -20.16 -3.95
CA LEU A 57 -11.48 -18.79 -4.06
C LEU A 57 -10.85 -18.42 -2.71
N SER A 58 -9.52 -18.44 -2.61
CA SER A 58 -8.84 -18.06 -1.37
C SER A 58 -8.69 -16.55 -1.31
N VAL A 59 -9.15 -15.94 -0.21
CA VAL A 59 -9.07 -14.49 -0.01
C VAL A 59 -7.86 -14.19 0.85
N ILE A 60 -6.94 -13.39 0.33
CA ILE A 60 -5.68 -13.02 0.98
C ILE A 60 -5.67 -11.49 1.16
N GLY A 61 -5.37 -11.01 2.36
CA GLY A 61 -5.19 -9.58 2.63
C GLY A 61 -3.90 -9.07 1.98
N LEU A 62 -3.87 -7.80 1.53
CA LEU A 62 -2.67 -7.26 0.92
C LEU A 62 -1.46 -7.19 1.86
N GLY A 63 -1.68 -7.03 3.17
CA GLY A 63 -0.60 -7.06 4.17
C GLY A 63 0.16 -8.38 4.17
N ASP A 64 -0.53 -9.51 3.98
CA ASP A 64 0.08 -10.84 3.88
C ASP A 64 0.60 -11.11 2.47
N LEU A 65 -0.13 -10.62 1.46
CA LEU A 65 0.18 -10.89 0.07
C LEU A 65 1.50 -10.23 -0.35
N LEU A 66 1.70 -8.95 -0.08
CA LEU A 66 2.80 -8.18 -0.65
C LEU A 66 4.20 -8.71 -0.26
N PRO A 67 4.48 -9.05 1.01
CA PRO A 67 5.78 -9.59 1.42
C PRO A 67 6.04 -10.99 0.85
N LEU A 68 5.00 -11.83 0.74
CA LEU A 68 5.10 -13.24 0.34
C LEU A 68 4.57 -13.52 -1.07
N ARG A 69 4.42 -12.48 -1.92
CA ARG A 69 3.71 -12.57 -3.20
C ARG A 69 4.27 -13.65 -4.13
N THR A 70 5.59 -13.82 -4.16
CA THR A 70 6.25 -14.83 -5.00
C THR A 70 5.86 -16.25 -4.62
N GLU A 71 5.68 -16.52 -3.32
CA GLU A 71 5.34 -17.83 -2.79
C GLU A 71 3.82 -18.05 -2.84
N LEU A 72 3.04 -17.07 -2.37
CA LEU A 72 1.59 -17.16 -2.25
C LEU A 72 0.87 -17.24 -3.60
N LEU A 73 1.43 -16.62 -4.65
CA LEU A 73 0.86 -16.58 -5.99
C LEU A 73 1.46 -17.62 -6.95
N ARG A 74 2.41 -18.44 -6.51
CA ARG A 74 2.99 -19.49 -7.37
C ARG A 74 1.89 -20.46 -7.81
N GLY A 75 1.66 -20.54 -9.13
CA GLY A 75 0.60 -21.38 -9.71
C GLY A 75 -0.83 -20.88 -9.43
N LYS A 76 -0.99 -19.63 -9.01
CA LYS A 76 -2.29 -19.00 -8.73
C LYS A 76 -2.47 -17.71 -9.51
N VAL A 77 -3.73 -17.34 -9.74
CA VAL A 77 -4.12 -16.12 -10.45
C VAL A 77 -5.04 -15.30 -9.56
N ILE A 78 -4.77 -13.99 -9.45
CA ILE A 78 -5.68 -13.02 -8.82
C ILE A 78 -6.84 -12.77 -9.77
N THR A 79 -8.06 -13.06 -9.34
CA THR A 79 -9.27 -12.89 -10.16
C THR A 79 -10.13 -11.71 -9.72
N LYS A 80 -10.02 -11.29 -8.46
CA LYS A 80 -10.80 -10.18 -7.91
C LYS A 80 -10.01 -9.46 -6.82
N ILE A 81 -10.16 -8.14 -6.79
CA ILE A 81 -9.67 -7.28 -5.72
C ILE A 81 -10.88 -6.63 -5.06
N VAL A 82 -10.95 -6.70 -3.74
CA VAL A 82 -12.06 -6.17 -2.93
C VAL A 82 -11.52 -5.05 -2.06
N ILE A 83 -12.17 -3.88 -2.14
CA ILE A 83 -11.80 -2.67 -1.41
C ILE A 83 -13.02 -2.24 -0.59
N PRO A 84 -12.88 -1.93 0.71
CA PRO A 84 -13.94 -1.33 1.51
C PRO A 84 -14.35 0.04 0.96
N LEU A 85 -15.67 0.31 0.92
CA LEU A 85 -16.20 1.57 0.36
C LEU A 85 -16.49 2.64 1.42
N ASN A 86 -16.75 2.25 2.67
CA ASN A 86 -17.07 3.17 3.75
C ASN A 86 -15.84 3.48 4.61
N VAL A 87 -14.90 4.22 4.02
CA VAL A 87 -13.60 4.55 4.61
C VAL A 87 -13.12 5.88 4.05
N LYS A 88 -12.59 6.76 4.91
CA LYS A 88 -11.89 7.96 4.46
C LYS A 88 -10.44 7.63 4.15
N LEU A 89 -9.88 8.23 3.10
CA LEU A 89 -8.49 8.01 2.67
C LEU A 89 -7.79 9.35 2.42
N ALA A 90 -6.64 9.55 3.08
CA ALA A 90 -5.68 10.60 2.78
C ALA A 90 -4.40 9.98 2.25
N PHE A 91 -3.75 10.68 1.31
CA PHE A 91 -2.51 10.24 0.69
C PHE A 91 -1.60 11.43 0.46
N GLU A 92 -0.33 11.28 0.82
CA GLU A 92 0.72 12.27 0.69
C GLU A 92 2.03 11.64 0.20
N THR A 93 2.86 12.44 -0.45
CA THR A 93 4.11 11.95 -1.05
C THR A 93 5.17 13.04 -1.14
N VAL A 94 6.43 12.61 -1.10
CA VAL A 94 7.61 13.42 -1.42
C VAL A 94 8.44 12.69 -2.46
N ALA A 95 8.78 13.38 -3.53
CA ALA A 95 9.61 12.90 -4.63
C ALA A 95 10.54 14.03 -5.09
N ARG A 96 11.60 13.71 -5.85
CA ARG A 96 12.53 14.73 -6.39
C ARG A 96 11.86 15.62 -7.43
N THR A 97 10.95 15.05 -8.22
CA THR A 97 10.10 15.78 -9.16
C THR A 97 8.67 15.25 -9.06
N PRO A 98 7.65 16.02 -9.50
CA PRO A 98 6.25 15.58 -9.41
C PRO A 98 5.93 14.27 -10.15
N ALA A 99 6.76 13.86 -11.11
CA ALA A 99 6.57 12.64 -11.90
C ALA A 99 7.50 11.48 -11.49
N ASP A 100 8.47 11.72 -10.60
CA ASP A 100 9.38 10.69 -10.09
C ASP A 100 8.64 9.73 -9.15
N LYS A 101 9.14 8.48 -9.07
CA LYS A 101 8.74 7.56 -7.99
C LYS A 101 9.02 8.20 -6.63
N PRO A 102 8.15 8.02 -5.64
CA PRO A 102 8.30 8.63 -4.31
C PRO A 102 9.61 8.21 -3.64
N ILE A 103 10.21 9.14 -2.89
CA ILE A 103 11.22 8.85 -1.87
C ILE A 103 10.51 8.33 -0.62
N VAL A 104 9.39 8.97 -0.26
CA VAL A 104 8.46 8.57 0.79
C VAL A 104 7.04 8.88 0.32
N CYS A 105 6.12 7.94 0.51
CA CYS A 105 4.69 8.21 0.45
C CYS A 105 4.00 7.64 1.69
N ALA A 106 2.98 8.34 2.17
CA ALA A 106 2.17 7.93 3.31
C ALA A 106 0.70 7.91 2.89
N ALA A 107 -0.02 6.92 3.36
CA ALA A 107 -1.46 6.83 3.21
C ALA A 107 -2.08 6.53 4.55
N VAL A 108 -3.15 7.25 4.91
CA VAL A 108 -3.93 7.01 6.13
C VAL A 108 -5.36 6.71 5.72
N ALA A 109 -5.90 5.62 6.26
CA ALA A 109 -7.31 5.27 6.10
C ALA A 109 -7.98 5.24 7.47
N GLN A 110 -9.17 5.83 7.56
CA GLN A 110 -9.96 5.86 8.80
C GLN A 110 -11.39 5.38 8.52
N TRP A 111 -11.82 4.39 9.30
CA TRP A 111 -13.17 3.85 9.26
C TRP A 111 -14.08 4.61 10.22
N PRO A 112 -15.41 4.58 10.01
CA PRO A 112 -16.38 5.20 10.92
C PRO A 112 -16.28 4.69 12.38
N SER A 113 -15.72 3.51 12.61
CA SER A 113 -15.50 2.95 13.94
C SER A 113 -14.33 3.59 14.72
N GLY A 114 -13.57 4.51 14.12
CA GLY A 114 -12.34 5.06 14.68
C GLY A 114 -11.06 4.30 14.30
N ARG A 115 -11.20 3.07 13.77
CA ARG A 115 -10.07 2.27 13.28
C ARG A 115 -9.27 3.08 12.26
N THR A 116 -7.98 3.22 12.52
CA THR A 116 -7.05 4.02 11.70
C THR A 116 -5.88 3.14 11.27
N ARG A 117 -5.61 3.14 9.97
CA ARG A 117 -4.46 2.46 9.38
C ARG A 117 -3.51 3.46 8.76
N LEU A 118 -2.21 3.20 8.90
CA LEU A 118 -1.12 3.90 8.22
C LEU A 118 -0.33 2.90 7.39
N ALA A 119 -0.17 3.21 6.10
CA ALA A 119 0.79 2.52 5.24
C ALA A 119 1.83 3.51 4.71
N LEU A 120 3.05 3.03 4.58
CA LEU A 120 4.19 3.78 4.05
C LEU A 120 4.77 3.07 2.83
N GLY A 121 5.20 3.86 1.85
CA GLY A 121 6.00 3.42 0.71
C GLY A 121 7.14 4.38 0.43
N GLY A 122 7.97 4.07 -0.56
CA GLY A 122 9.17 4.82 -0.92
C GLY A 122 10.47 4.04 -0.74
N TRP A 123 10.42 2.83 -0.19
CA TRP A 123 11.59 1.97 0.02
C TRP A 123 11.21 0.48 0.07
N GLY A 124 12.18 -0.38 -0.21
CA GLY A 124 12.07 -1.83 -0.03
C GLY A 124 11.32 -2.55 -1.15
N ARG A 125 11.00 -3.82 -0.90
CA ARG A 125 10.37 -4.72 -1.89
C ARG A 125 8.84 -4.60 -1.94
N SER A 126 8.23 -3.94 -0.97
CA SER A 126 6.79 -3.70 -0.88
C SER A 126 6.50 -2.56 0.10
N PRO A 127 5.38 -1.84 -0.06
CA PRO A 127 4.91 -0.93 0.98
C PRO A 127 4.68 -1.68 2.30
N VAL A 128 4.74 -0.95 3.40
CA VAL A 128 4.65 -1.49 4.76
C VAL A 128 3.44 -0.90 5.46
N LEU A 129 2.70 -1.75 6.18
CA LEU A 129 1.65 -1.31 7.10
C LEU A 129 2.33 -0.94 8.42
N ALA A 130 2.46 0.36 8.68
CA ALA A 130 3.15 0.88 9.87
C ALA A 130 2.25 0.87 11.11
N MET A 131 0.92 0.97 10.93
CA MET A 131 -0.05 0.98 12.03
C MET A 131 -1.40 0.44 11.58
N ASP A 132 -2.06 -0.30 12.47
CA ASP A 132 -3.50 -0.65 12.41
C ASP A 132 -4.06 -0.59 13.83
N GLY A 133 -4.57 0.58 14.21
CA GLY A 133 -5.05 0.87 15.56
C GLY A 133 -6.56 1.13 15.61
N SER A 134 -7.14 1.04 16.80
CA SER A 134 -8.54 1.42 17.07
C SER A 134 -8.77 2.93 17.06
N GLU A 135 -7.71 3.73 17.08
CA GLU A 135 -7.72 5.19 17.06
C GLU A 135 -6.52 5.73 16.27
N SER A 136 -6.47 7.05 16.06
CA SER A 136 -5.43 7.75 15.28
C SER A 136 -4.19 8.18 16.08
N GLY A 137 -4.13 7.85 17.37
CA GLY A 137 -2.98 8.18 18.22
C GLY A 137 -1.71 7.44 17.80
N GLY A 138 -0.56 8.13 17.81
CA GLY A 138 0.75 7.51 17.57
C GLY A 138 1.12 7.29 16.10
N VAL A 139 0.36 7.83 15.14
CA VAL A 139 0.64 7.71 13.70
C VAL A 139 2.03 8.24 13.32
N GLU A 140 2.48 9.34 13.93
CA GLU A 140 3.82 9.89 13.71
C GLU A 140 4.92 8.94 14.18
N GLU A 141 4.79 8.41 15.40
CA GLU A 141 5.77 7.51 16.01
C GLU A 141 5.82 6.15 15.29
N ALA A 142 4.67 5.61 14.90
CA ALA A 142 4.58 4.42 14.07
C ALA A 142 5.28 4.62 12.71
N ALA A 143 5.14 5.81 12.12
CA ALA A 143 5.82 6.14 10.87
C ALA A 143 7.35 6.19 11.03
N LYS A 144 7.83 6.81 12.11
CA LYS A 144 9.28 6.88 12.41
C LYS A 144 9.89 5.50 12.57
N ASN A 145 9.24 4.66 13.37
CA ASN A 145 9.70 3.31 13.68
C ASN A 145 9.72 2.40 12.43
N ALA A 146 8.69 2.49 11.59
CA ALA A 146 8.63 1.70 10.36
C ALA A 146 9.78 2.03 9.39
N PHE A 147 10.29 3.27 9.40
CA PHE A 147 11.33 3.74 8.48
C PHE A 147 12.71 3.93 9.14
N HIS A 148 12.89 3.48 10.38
CA HIS A 148 14.14 3.69 11.14
C HIS A 148 15.40 3.08 10.47
N GLU A 149 15.22 2.04 9.66
CA GLU A 149 16.28 1.35 8.89
C GLU A 149 16.10 1.50 7.37
N ALA A 150 15.24 2.41 6.91
CA ALA A 150 14.89 2.56 5.50
C ALA A 150 15.94 3.37 4.70
N GLY A 151 17.21 2.99 4.76
CA GLY A 151 18.31 3.62 4.00
C GLY A 151 18.53 2.94 2.64
N ASP A 152 18.75 3.73 1.58
CA ASP A 152 19.23 3.24 0.28
C ASP A 152 19.96 4.35 -0.51
N GLU A 153 20.29 4.06 -1.78
CA GLU A 153 20.95 5.00 -2.70
C GLU A 153 20.17 6.30 -2.98
N TRP A 154 18.87 6.36 -2.63
CA TRP A 154 18.00 7.51 -2.91
C TRP A 154 17.85 8.44 -1.71
N ALA A 155 17.90 7.92 -0.49
CA ALA A 155 17.78 8.69 0.75
C ALA A 155 18.28 7.91 1.98
N SER A 156 18.73 8.65 3.00
CA SER A 156 19.09 8.07 4.30
C SER A 156 17.84 7.64 5.08
N ALA A 157 18.03 6.70 6.02
CA ALA A 157 16.95 6.22 6.88
C ALA A 157 16.42 7.34 7.79
N GLU A 158 17.31 8.21 8.28
CA GLU A 158 16.95 9.34 9.15
C GLU A 158 16.04 10.33 8.40
N TYR A 159 16.41 10.68 7.16
CA TYR A 159 15.58 11.54 6.32
C TYR A 159 14.21 10.91 6.05
N ARG A 160 14.19 9.62 5.68
CA ARG A 160 12.95 8.90 5.40
C ARG A 160 12.05 8.82 6.63
N SER A 161 12.60 8.55 7.81
CA SER A 161 11.87 8.45 9.08
C SER A 161 11.21 9.78 9.46
N GLU A 162 11.94 10.89 9.40
CA GLU A 162 11.38 12.22 9.70
C GLU A 162 10.31 12.64 8.67
N VAL A 163 10.56 12.43 7.38
CA VAL A 163 9.58 12.76 6.34
C VAL A 163 8.33 11.88 6.45
N ALA A 164 8.47 10.60 6.76
CA ALA A 164 7.34 9.69 6.95
C ALA A 164 6.40 10.19 8.05
N ALA A 165 6.94 10.63 9.20
CA ALA A 165 6.16 11.18 10.29
C ALA A 165 5.38 12.45 9.86
N VAL A 166 6.05 13.38 9.16
CA VAL A 166 5.42 14.61 8.65
C VAL A 166 4.28 14.30 7.67
N LEU A 167 4.48 13.37 6.74
CA LEU A 167 3.44 13.00 5.77
C LEU A 167 2.28 12.25 6.42
N ALA A 168 2.56 11.42 7.42
CA ALA A 168 1.54 10.70 8.17
C ALA A 168 0.65 11.66 8.96
N LYS A 169 1.25 12.67 9.63
CA LYS A 169 0.53 13.76 10.29
C LYS A 169 -0.37 14.54 9.33
N ARG A 170 0.19 15.02 8.21
CA ARG A 170 -0.58 15.74 7.18
C ARG A 170 -1.76 14.93 6.64
N CYS A 171 -1.57 13.62 6.49
CA CYS A 171 -2.65 12.74 6.07
C CYS A 171 -3.77 12.70 7.12
N LEU A 172 -3.44 12.61 8.41
CA LEU A 172 -4.43 12.61 9.48
C LEU A 172 -5.20 13.94 9.54
N GLU A 173 -4.50 15.07 9.48
CA GLU A 173 -5.11 16.41 9.45
C GLU A 173 -6.11 16.57 8.28
N LYS A 174 -5.80 15.99 7.10
CA LYS A 174 -6.71 15.98 5.94
C LYS A 174 -7.96 15.13 6.11
N LEU A 175 -7.97 14.16 7.03
CA LEU A 175 -9.15 13.34 7.30
C LEU A 175 -10.14 14.02 8.26
N GLU A 176 -9.61 14.96 9.06
CA GLU A 176 -10.32 15.76 10.05
C GLU A 176 -10.89 17.07 9.47
N SER A 177 -10.29 17.59 8.39
CA SER A 177 -10.78 18.73 7.60
C SER A 177 -11.97 18.36 6.71
#